data_AF-A0A350ZY40-F1
#
_entry.id   AF-A0A350ZY40-F1
#
_cell.length_a   1.000
_cell.length_b   1.000
_cell.length_c   1.000
_cell.angle_alpha   90.00
_cell.angle_beta   90.00
_cell.angle_gamma   90.00
#
_symmetry.space_group_name_H-M   'P 1'
#
loop_
_entity.id
_entity.type
_entity.pdbx_description
1 polymer ?
#
loop_
_entity_poly.entity_id
_entity_poly.type
_entity_poly.pdbx_seq_one_letter_code
_entity_poly.pdbx_strand_id
1 'polypeptide(L)' 'MALNLQPNLAEPGKRYFRAFSPGDDFYEALIDAHRELSDEQSEMLNARLLLLLANHIGDIAVLRQAMALAREGV' A
#
# COMPACT_ATOMS: atom_id res chain seq x y z
N MET A 1 13.41 10.95 -4.46
CA MET A 1 13.45 9.66 -5.19
C MET A 1 12.32 9.66 -6.22
N ALA A 2 12.36 8.83 -7.27
CA ALA A 2 11.22 8.70 -8.19
C ALA A 2 10.23 7.67 -7.64
N LEU A 3 8.92 7.84 -7.91
CA LEU A 3 7.91 6.85 -7.57
C LEU A 3 8.18 5.53 -8.31
N ASN A 4 8.19 4.40 -7.59
CA ASN A 4 8.32 3.07 -8.19
C ASN A 4 6.94 2.52 -8.55
N LEU A 5 6.75 2.15 -9.83
CA LEU A 5 5.51 1.55 -10.35
C LEU A 5 5.63 0.04 -10.61
N GLN A 6 6.79 -0.55 -10.33
CA GLN A 6 7.02 -1.98 -10.48
C GLN A 6 6.70 -2.73 -9.17
N PRO A 7 6.32 -4.01 -9.23
CA PRO A 7 6.15 -4.84 -8.05
C PRO A 7 7.43 -4.84 -7.19
N ASN A 8 7.31 -4.42 -5.93
CA ASN A 8 8.44 -4.25 -5.02
C ASN A 8 8.12 -4.69 -3.58
N LEU A 9 7.17 -5.62 -3.43
CA LEU A 9 6.84 -6.22 -2.14
C LEU A 9 7.76 -7.41 -1.89
N ALA A 10 8.42 -7.43 -0.73
CA ALA A 10 9.26 -8.52 -0.27
C ALA A 10 9.47 -8.42 1.25
N GLU A 11 9.59 -9.57 1.90
CA GLU A 11 10.02 -9.65 3.29
C GLU A 11 11.53 -9.97 3.37
N PRO A 12 12.32 -9.20 4.14
CA PRO A 12 13.74 -9.49 4.33
C PRO A 12 13.97 -10.92 4.83
N GLY A 13 14.79 -11.69 4.10
CA GLY A 13 15.14 -13.07 4.45
C GLY A 13 14.12 -14.14 4.02
N LYS A 14 12.95 -13.77 3.51
CA LYS A 14 11.97 -14.72 2.97
C LYS A 14 12.24 -14.94 1.47
N ARG A 15 12.39 -16.21 1.08
CA ARG A 15 12.50 -16.62 -0.33
C ARG A 15 11.14 -17.04 -0.84
N TYR A 16 10.59 -16.28 -1.77
CA TYR A 16 9.34 -16.63 -2.44
C TYR A 16 9.64 -17.48 -3.67
N PHE A 17 8.91 -18.60 -3.80
CA PHE A 17 9.05 -19.50 -4.96
C PHE A 17 8.29 -18.97 -6.20
N ARG A 18 7.34 -18.05 -6.00
CA ARG A 18 6.60 -17.36 -7.08
C ARG A 18 6.73 -15.85 -6.88
N ALA A 19 6.92 -15.12 -7.98
CA ALA A 19 7.16 -13.68 -7.95
C ALA A 19 5.99 -12.85 -7.37
N PHE A 20 4.76 -13.37 -7.42
CA PHE A 20 3.55 -12.66 -6.97
C PHE A 20 3.14 -12.97 -5.52
N SER A 21 3.71 -14.02 -4.91
CA SER A 21 3.36 -14.42 -3.54
C SER A 21 3.55 -13.34 -2.46
N PRO A 22 4.57 -12.46 -2.50
CA PRO A 22 4.65 -11.37 -1.52
C PRO A 22 3.49 -10.36 -1.64
N GLY A 23 2.99 -10.16 -2.86
CA GLY A 23 1.83 -9.32 -3.12
C GLY A 23 0.58 -9.95 -2.55
N ASP A 24 0.38 -11.25 -2.83
CA ASP A 24 -0.76 -12.01 -2.32
C ASP A 24 -0.81 -12.00 -0.78
N ASP A 25 0.33 -12.26 -0.11
CA ASP A 25 0.45 -12.25 1.35
C ASP A 25 0.08 -10.86 1.93
N PHE A 26 0.53 -9.78 1.29
CA PHE A 26 0.18 -8.42 1.70
C PHE A 26 -1.30 -8.09 1.45
N TYR A 27 -1.85 -8.51 0.31
CA TYR A 27 -3.28 -8.32 0.01
C TYR A 27 -4.16 -9.08 1.01
N GLU A 28 -3.78 -10.31 1.40
CA GLU A 28 -4.48 -11.06 2.43
C GLU A 28 -4.45 -10.32 3.77
N ALA A 29 -3.28 -9.83 4.19
CA ALA A 29 -3.16 -9.04 5.43
C ALA A 29 -4.00 -7.76 5.41
N LEU A 30 -4.11 -7.09 4.25
CA LEU A 30 -4.99 -5.93 4.08
C LEU A 30 -6.46 -6.32 4.23
N ILE A 31 -6.91 -7.38 3.54
CA ILE A 31 -8.30 -7.86 3.66
C ILE A 31 -8.62 -8.19 5.12
N ASP A 32 -7.70 -8.84 5.80
CA ASP A 32 -7.86 -9.23 7.20
C ASP A 32 -7.98 -8.02 8.13
N ALA A 33 -7.24 -6.94 7.85
CA ALA A 33 -7.35 -5.70 8.61
C ALA A 33 -8.71 -5.00 8.48
N HIS A 34 -9.45 -5.27 7.39
CA HIS A 34 -10.79 -4.73 7.15
C HIS A 34 -11.93 -5.63 7.67
N ARG A 35 -11.63 -6.87 8.10
CA ARG A 35 -12.66 -7.78 8.60
C ARG A 35 -13.39 -7.18 9.81
N GLU A 36 -14.70 -7.40 9.86
CA GLU A 36 -15.59 -6.96 10.94
C GLU A 36 -15.74 -5.43 11.11
N LEU A 37 -15.17 -4.63 10.19
CA LEU A 37 -15.38 -3.18 10.16
C LEU A 37 -16.62 -2.82 9.35
N SER A 38 -17.32 -1.76 9.78
CA SER A 38 -18.30 -1.08 8.93
C SER A 38 -17.59 -0.35 7.78
N ASP A 39 -18.34 0.06 6.76
CA ASP A 39 -17.81 0.84 5.63
C ASP A 39 -17.10 2.12 6.10
N GLU A 40 -17.70 2.86 7.03
CA GLU A 40 -17.11 4.08 7.60
C GLU A 40 -15.80 3.78 8.37
N GLN A 41 -15.76 2.68 9.13
CA GLN A 41 -14.54 2.26 9.84
C GLN A 41 -13.46 1.81 8.88
N SER A 42 -13.83 1.14 7.79
CA SER A 42 -12.96 0.71 6.71
C SER A 42 -12.33 1.92 5.99
N GLU A 43 -13.12 2.95 5.69
CA GLU A 43 -12.62 4.22 5.14
C GLU A 43 -11.65 4.93 6.11
N MET A 44 -11.99 4.97 7.41
CA MET A 44 -11.12 5.53 8.43
C MET A 44 -9.80 4.76 8.54
N LEU A 45 -9.83 3.43 8.45
CA LEU A 45 -8.61 2.60 8.42
C LEU A 45 -7.73 2.97 7.23
N ASN A 46 -8.32 3.08 6.03
CA ASN A 46 -7.60 3.46 4.82
C ASN A 46 -6.94 4.85 4.94
N ALA A 47 -7.67 5.84 5.45
CA ALA A 47 -7.13 7.18 5.66
C ALA A 47 -5.95 7.17 6.65
N ARG A 48 -6.06 6.43 7.75
CA ARG A 48 -4.98 6.30 8.74
C ARG A 48 -3.77 5.57 8.16
N LEU A 49 -3.99 4.47 7.45
CA LEU A 49 -2.93 3.71 6.80
C LEU A 49 -2.18 4.56 5.77
N LEU A 50 -2.90 5.33 4.95
CA LEU A 50 -2.32 6.26 3.98
C LEU A 50 -1.41 7.29 4.64
N LEU A 51 -1.83 7.88 5.76
CA LEU A 51 -1.00 8.83 6.51
C LEU A 51 0.24 8.18 7.12
N LEU A 52 0.12 6.97 7.68
CA LEU A 52 1.26 6.23 8.23
C LEU A 52 2.30 5.90 7.15
N LEU A 53 1.83 5.42 5.98
CA LEU A 53 2.71 5.12 4.84
C LEU A 53 3.33 6.40 4.26
N ALA A 54 2.58 7.49 4.18
CA ALA A 54 3.11 8.78 3.74
C ALA A 54 4.24 9.28 4.65
N ASN A 55 4.08 9.13 5.96
CA ASN A 55 5.12 9.46 6.94
C ASN A 55 6.35 8.55 6.81
N HIS A 56 6.14 7.25 6.54
CA HIS A 56 7.24 6.32 6.32
C HIS A 56 8.03 6.63 5.03
N ILE A 57 7.34 7.04 3.96
CA ILE A 57 7.97 7.45 2.69
C ILE A 57 8.76 8.76 2.86
N GLY A 58 8.19 9.75 3.55
CA GLY A 58 8.85 11.02 3.91
C GLY A 58 9.18 11.98 2.75
N ASP A 59 9.17 11.52 1.50
CA ASP A 59 9.45 12.34 0.31
C ASP A 59 8.16 12.92 -0.30
N ILE A 60 7.95 14.22 -0.08
CA ILE A 60 6.77 14.95 -0.59
C ILE A 60 6.67 14.90 -2.12
N ALA A 61 7.79 14.85 -2.85
CA ALA A 61 7.74 14.79 -4.31
C ALA A 61 7.18 13.43 -4.79
N VAL A 62 7.57 12.33 -4.15
CA VAL A 62 7.02 11.00 -4.40
C VAL A 62 5.52 10.96 -4.12
N LEU A 63 5.09 11.52 -2.98
CA LEU A 63 3.67 11.58 -2.60
C LEU A 63 2.83 12.39 -3.60
N ARG A 64 3.35 13.52 -4.09
CA ARG A 64 2.68 14.33 -5.11
C ARG A 64 2.56 13.60 -6.45
N GLN A 65 3.58 12.87 -6.88
CA GLN A 65 3.53 12.05 -8.08
C GLN A 65 2.48 10.94 -7.93
N ALA A 66 2.44 10.27 -6.79
CA ALA A 66 1.44 9.23 -6.51
C ALA A 66 0.01 9.78 -6.56
N MET A 67 -0.25 10.93 -5.94
CA MET A 67 -1.57 11.56 -5.97
C MET A 67 -1.99 12.00 -7.38
N ALA A 68 -1.07 12.50 -8.19
CA ALA A 68 -1.36 12.88 -9.58
C ALA A 68 -1.79 11.66 -10.41
N LEU A 69 -1.02 10.57 -10.35
CA LEU A 69 -1.33 9.33 -11.06
C LEU A 69 -2.61 8.67 -10.55
N ALA A 70 -2.86 8.65 -9.24
CA ALA A 70 -4.08 8.12 -8.67
C ALA A 70 -5.33 8.86 -9.18
N ARG A 71 -5.22 10.19 -9.40
CA ARG A 71 -6.31 11.01 -9.94
C ARG A 71 -6.58 10.76 -11.43
N GLU A 72 -5.59 10.31 -12.20
CA GLU A 72 -5.78 9.97 -13.62
C GLU A 72 -6.63 8.70 -13.81
N GLY A 73 -6.67 7.82 -12.81
CA GLY A 73 -7.39 6.54 -12.85
C GLY A 73 -8.84 6.58 -12.35
N VAL A 74 -9.39 7.76 -12.07
CA VAL A 74 -10.77 8.00 -11.59
C VAL A 74 -11.54 8.81 -12.62
#